data_AF-A0A2A5T151-F1
#
_entry.id   AF-A0A2A5T151-F1
#
_cell.length_a   1.000
_cell.length_b   1.000
_cell.length_c   1.000
_cell.angle_alpha   90.00
_cell.angle_beta   90.00
_cell.angle_gamma   90.00
#
_symmetry.space_group_name_H-M   'P 1'
#
loop_
_entity.id
_entity.type
_entity.pdbx_description
1 polymer ?
#
loop_
_entity_poly.entity_id
_entity_poly.type
_entity_poly.pdbx_seq_one_letter_code
_entity_poly.pdbx_strand_id
1 'polypeptide(L)'
;MNKLDCFFTEIDNSYQVFLPTLEKNQILGVKTRDKSSRLSISEVITIIVSFHQSGFCNFKRYYIQYIYLHLTGEFPDLVSYTQMHKLI
;
A
#
# COMPACT_ATOMS: atom_id res chain seq x y z
N MET A 1 13.67 4.55 14.54
CA MET A 1 13.35 4.07 13.19
C MET A 1 13.00 2.60 13.31
N ASN A 2 11.72 2.27 13.27
CA ASN A 2 11.28 0.89 13.31
C ASN A 2 11.53 0.22 11.93
N LYS A 3 11.55 -1.12 11.90
CA LYS A 3 11.82 -1.87 10.66
C LYS A 3 10.81 -1.56 9.54
N LEU A 4 9.56 -1.25 9.91
CA LEU A 4 8.51 -0.81 9.00
C LEU A 4 8.83 0.56 8.38
N ASP A 5 9.27 1.55 9.16
CA ASP A 5 9.61 2.89 8.67
C ASP A 5 10.71 2.85 7.61
N CYS A 6 11.74 2.02 7.84
CA CYS A 6 12.84 1.83 6.90
C CYS A 6 12.33 1.23 5.57
N PHE A 7 11.46 0.23 5.66
CA PHE A 7 10.85 -0.40 4.49
C PHE A 7 9.94 0.56 3.72
N PHE A 8 9.10 1.30 4.44
CA PHE A 8 8.23 2.31 3.85
C PHE A 8 9.06 3.38 3.12
N THR A 9 10.13 3.87 3.75
CA THR A 9 11.02 4.88 3.16
C THR A 9 11.68 4.37 1.87
N GLU A 10 12.13 3.12 1.85
CA GLU A 10 12.73 2.51 0.65
C GLU A 10 11.69 2.38 -0.48
N ILE A 11 10.49 1.90 -0.16
CA ILE A 11 9.39 1.75 -1.12
C ILE A 11 8.99 3.13 -1.67
N ASP A 12 8.80 4.11 -0.81
CA ASP A 12 8.34 5.44 -1.22
C ASP A 12 9.36 6.14 -2.12
N ASN A 13 10.65 6.09 -1.76
CA ASN A 13 11.73 6.62 -2.60
C ASN A 13 11.76 5.93 -3.98
N SER A 14 11.59 4.61 -4.01
CA SER A 14 11.56 3.86 -5.27
C SER A 14 10.33 4.23 -6.12
N TYR A 15 9.19 4.44 -5.47
CA TYR A 15 7.93 4.79 -6.13
C TYR A 15 8.01 6.19 -6.74
N GLN A 16 8.57 7.16 -6.02
CA GLN A 16 8.81 8.52 -6.53
C GLN A 16 9.69 8.54 -7.78
N VAL A 17 10.69 7.66 -7.86
CA VAL A 17 11.55 7.52 -9.06
C VAL A 17 10.81 6.82 -10.21
N PHE A 18 9.95 5.86 -9.89
CA PHE A 18 9.20 5.09 -10.88
C PHE A 18 8.03 5.87 -11.50
N LEU A 19 7.34 6.70 -10.71
CA LEU A 19 6.14 7.44 -11.09
C LEU A 19 6.24 8.20 -12.43
N PRO A 20 7.26 9.05 -12.66
CA PRO A 20 7.37 9.80 -13.92
C PRO A 20 7.55 8.89 -15.14
N THR A 21 8.24 7.77 -14.96
CA THR A 21 8.44 6.77 -16.02
C THR A 21 7.14 6.03 -16.33
N LEU A 22 6.35 5.72 -15.29
CA LEU A 22 5.04 5.10 -15.45
C LEU A 22 4.10 6.04 -16.21
N GLU A 23 3.97 7.29 -15.80
CA GLU A 23 3.11 8.28 -16.43
C GLU A 23 3.47 8.52 -17.91
N LYS A 24 4.77 8.60 -18.22
CA LYS A 24 5.26 8.77 -19.59
C LYS A 24 4.90 7.61 -20.52
N ASN A 25 4.84 6.39 -19.98
CA ASN A 25 4.58 5.16 -20.73
C ASN A 25 3.11 4.73 -20.71
N GLN A 26 2.22 5.48 -20.03
CA GLN A 26 0.78 5.21 -20.05
C GLN A 26 0.20 5.47 -21.44
N ILE A 27 -0.55 4.49 -21.96
CA ILE A 27 -1.25 4.63 -23.24
C ILE A 27 -2.39 5.62 -23.05
N LEU A 28 -2.34 6.74 -23.79
CA LEU A 28 -3.21 7.92 -23.69
C LEU A 28 -4.74 7.69 -23.84
N GLY A 29 -5.19 6.45 -24.00
CA GLY A 29 -6.58 6.08 -24.28
C GLY A 29 -7.39 5.56 -23.09
N VAL A 30 -6.75 5.13 -22.00
CA VAL A 30 -7.45 4.67 -20.79
C VAL A 30 -7.32 5.75 -19.73
N LYS A 31 -8.22 6.74 -19.78
CA LYS A 31 -8.34 7.74 -18.72
C LYS A 31 -8.98 7.04 -17.50
N THR A 32 -8.16 6.32 -16.74
CA THR A 32 -8.59 5.75 -15.46
C THR A 32 -9.01 6.91 -14.56
N ARG A 33 -10.18 6.80 -13.95
CA ARG A 33 -10.65 7.79 -12.99
C ARG A 33 -9.66 7.81 -11.82
N ASP A 34 -8.89 8.88 -11.73
CA ASP A 34 -8.03 9.14 -10.58
C ASP A 34 -8.92 9.46 -9.37
N LYS A 35 -9.39 8.39 -8.71
CA LYS A 35 -10.01 8.50 -7.40
C LYS A 35 -8.87 8.40 -6.41
N SER A 36 -8.51 9.53 -5.82
CA SER A 36 -7.66 9.58 -4.65
C SER A 36 -8.16 8.58 -3.61
N SER A 37 -7.41 7.49 -3.43
CA SER A 37 -7.56 6.61 -2.28
C SER A 37 -7.07 7.35 -1.04
N ARG A 38 -7.61 6.98 0.13
CA ARG A 38 -7.07 7.47 1.42
C ARG A 38 -5.69 6.89 1.73
N LEU A 39 -5.40 5.70 1.20
CA LEU A 39 -4.06 5.11 1.23
C LEU A 39 -3.31 5.45 -0.06
N SER A 40 -2.08 5.92 0.09
CA SER A 40 -1.08 6.03 -0.97
C SER A 40 -0.66 4.67 -1.49
N ILE A 41 -0.11 4.64 -2.71
CA ILE A 41 0.37 3.40 -3.32
C ILE A 41 1.56 2.82 -2.55
N SER A 42 2.45 3.67 -2.03
CA SER A 42 3.57 3.26 -1.16
C SER A 42 3.07 2.55 0.10
N GLU A 43 2.01 3.05 0.75
CA GLU A 43 1.40 2.38 1.91
C GLU A 43 0.78 1.04 1.53
N VAL A 44 0.05 0.97 0.40
CA VAL A 44 -0.55 -0.29 -0.09
C VAL A 44 0.53 -1.34 -0.33
N ILE A 45 1.61 -0.98 -1.04
CA ILE A 45 2.75 -1.86 -1.29
C ILE A 45 3.40 -2.30 0.03
N THR A 46 3.57 -1.38 0.98
CA THR A 46 4.14 -1.69 2.30
C THR A 46 3.31 -2.72 3.06
N ILE A 47 1.98 -2.59 3.04
CA ILE A 47 1.06 -3.55 3.68
C ILE A 47 1.17 -4.93 3.00
N ILE A 48 1.27 -4.99 1.66
CA ILE A 48 1.42 -6.24 0.90
C ILE A 48 2.77 -6.92 1.22
N VAL A 49 3.87 -6.17 1.18
CA VAL A 49 5.21 -6.71 1.47
C VAL A 49 5.28 -7.20 2.92
N SER A 50 4.76 -6.42 3.87
CA SER A 50 4.69 -6.82 5.26
C SER A 50 3.81 -8.07 5.46
N PHE A 51 2.73 -8.23 4.70
CA PHE A 51 1.94 -9.46 4.70
C PHE A 51 2.80 -10.67 4.27
N HIS A 52 3.56 -10.56 3.18
CA HIS A 52 4.44 -11.65 2.73
C HIS A 52 5.50 -12.01 3.77
N GLN A 53 6.02 -11.03 4.51
CA GLN A 53 7.00 -11.26 5.57
C GLN A 53 6.36 -11.82 6.86
N SER A 54 5.07 -11.59 7.09
CA SER A 54 4.38 -11.95 8.33
C SER A 54 4.10 -13.45 8.50
N GLY A 55 4.17 -14.25 7.43
CA GLY A 55 3.86 -15.68 7.47
C GLY A 55 2.38 -16.02 7.62
N PHE A 56 1.47 -15.04 7.53
CA PHE A 56 0.03 -15.30 7.52
C PHE A 56 -0.40 -15.96 6.21
N CYS A 57 -1.20 -17.03 6.29
CA CYS A 57 -1.72 -17.71 5.10
C CYS A 57 -2.88 -16.96 4.41
N ASN A 58 -3.52 -16.01 5.09
CA ASN A 58 -4.70 -15.32 4.58
C ASN A 58 -4.57 -13.81 4.81
N PHE A 59 -4.60 -13.05 3.70
CA PHE A 59 -4.48 -11.59 3.71
C PHE A 59 -5.59 -10.91 4.51
N LYS A 60 -6.84 -11.39 4.41
CA LYS A 60 -7.97 -10.85 5.21
C LYS A 60 -7.72 -11.01 6.70
N ARG A 61 -7.19 -12.16 7.12
CA ARG A 61 -6.87 -12.42 8.52
C ARG A 61 -5.75 -11.50 9.00
N TYR A 62 -4.68 -11.38 8.22
CA TYR A 62 -3.59 -10.46 8.50
C TYR A 62 -4.08 -9.00 8.61
N TYR A 63 -4.86 -8.54 7.65
CA TYR A 63 -5.33 -7.16 7.61
C TYR A 63 -6.23 -6.82 8.80
N ILE A 64 -7.20 -7.68 9.13
CA ILE A 64 -8.16 -7.41 10.21
C ILE A 64 -7.53 -7.64 11.59
N GLN A 65 -6.76 -8.71 11.77
CA GLN A 65 -6.27 -9.11 13.11
C GLN A 65 -4.92 -8.48 13.47
N TYR A 66 -4.10 -8.11 12.48
CA TYR A 66 -2.78 -7.55 12.73
C TYR A 66 -2.70 -6.07 12.37
N ILE A 67 -2.98 -5.69 11.11
CA ILE A 67 -2.87 -4.28 10.68
C ILE A 67 -3.82 -3.39 11.49
N TYR A 68 -5.10 -3.77 11.56
CA TYR A 68 -6.12 -2.95 12.22
C TYR A 68 -5.90 -2.80 13.74
N LEU A 69 -5.30 -3.82 14.38
CA LEU A 69 -5.11 -3.86 15.83
C LEU A 69 -3.77 -3.25 16.27
N HIS A 70 -2.71 -3.41 15.48
CA HIS A 70 -1.35 -3.06 15.90
C HIS A 70 -0.72 -1.93 15.09
N LEU A 71 -1.16 -1.68 13.86
CA LEU A 71 -0.53 -0.72 12.95
C LEU A 71 -1.45 0.45 12.57
N THR A 72 -2.59 0.62 13.25
CA THR A 72 -3.49 1.76 13.03
C THR A 72 -2.81 3.11 13.31
N GLY A 73 -1.82 3.14 14.20
CA GLY A 73 -1.00 4.33 14.45
C GLY A 73 -0.02 4.66 13.31
N GLU A 74 0.44 3.64 12.59
CA GLU A 74 1.36 3.80 11.45
C GLU A 74 0.60 4.14 10.15
N PHE A 75 -0.68 3.74 10.07
CA PHE A 75 -1.56 3.99 8.93
C PHE A 75 -2.82 4.75 9.39
N PRO A 76 -2.74 6.09 9.60
CA PRO A 76 -3.86 6.87 10.13
C PRO A 76 -5.08 6.87 9.19
N ASP A 77 -4.85 6.67 7.89
CA ASP A 77 -5.86 6.66 6.85
C ASP A 77 -6.27 5.25 6.39
N LEU A 78 -6.07 4.25 7.25
CA LEU A 78 -6.40 2.86 6.97
C LEU A 78 -7.84 2.70 6.48
N VAL A 79 -8.00 1.97 5.38
CA VAL A 79 -9.29 1.71 4.76
C VAL A 79 -9.88 0.37 5.22
N SER A 80 -11.17 0.13 4.96
CA SER A 80 -11.75 -1.19 5.23
C SER A 80 -11.10 -2.27 4.37
N TYR A 81 -11.13 -3.54 4.81
CA TYR A 81 -10.61 -4.66 4.01
C TYR A 81 -11.20 -4.69 2.59
N THR A 82 -12.51 -4.42 2.45
CA THR A 82 -13.18 -4.37 1.14
C THR A 82 -12.64 -3.27 0.26
N GLN A 83 -12.25 -2.13 0.83
CA GLN A 83 -11.63 -1.05 0.07
C GLN A 83 -10.16 -1.38 -0.24
N MET A 84 -9.40 -1.96 0.70
CA MET A 84 -8.04 -2.44 0.46
C MET A 84 -8.01 -3.43 -0.70
N HIS A 85 -8.95 -4.39 -0.73
CA HIS A 85 -9.07 -5.37 -1.81
C HIS A 85 -9.37 -4.75 -3.18
N LYS A 86 -9.87 -3.52 -3.27
CA LYS A 86 -10.07 -2.80 -4.54
C LYS A 86 -8.81 -2.06 -5.01
N LEU A 87 -7.84 -1.87 -4.12
CA LEU A 87 -6.58 -1.17 -4.41
C LEU A 87 -5.45 -2.13 -4.82
N ILE A 88 -5.61 -3.42 -4.52
CA ILE A 88 -4.74 -4.52 -4.95
C ILE A 88 -5.33 -5.12 -6.23
#